data_AF-A0A955PMR4-F1
#
_entry.id   AF-A0A955PMR4-F1
#
_cell.length_a   1.000
_cell.length_b   1.000
_cell.length_c   1.000
_cell.angle_alpha   90.00
_cell.angle_beta   90.00
_cell.angle_gamma   90.00
#
_symmetry.space_group_name_H-M   'P 1'
#
loop_
_entity.id
_entity.type
_entity.pdbx_description
1 polymer ?
#
loop_
_entity_poly.entity_id
_entity_poly.type
_entity_poly.pdbx_seq_one_letter_code
_entity_poly.pdbx_strand_id
1 'polypeptide(L)' 'MRKFFGFVLSILFVLTPLTARAEEGVLSRIAFGSCARQGQPQPIWDSIAASDPDVFLFIGDNIYGDSEDM' A
#
# COMPACT_ATOMS: atom_id res chain seq x y z
N MET A 1 31.08 7.86 23.66
CA MET A 1 30.48 8.83 22.71
C MET A 1 29.59 8.16 21.66
N ARG A 2 30.06 7.14 20.90
CA ARG A 2 29.24 6.38 19.93
C ARG A 2 27.98 5.69 20.49
N LYS A 3 28.02 5.23 21.76
CA LYS A 3 26.88 4.57 22.43
C LYS A 3 25.78 5.54 22.90
N PHE A 4 26.14 6.80 23.16
CA PHE A 4 25.20 7.84 23.58
C PHE A 4 24.41 8.37 22.38
N PHE A 5 25.07 8.50 21.22
CA PHE A 5 24.44 8.94 19.98
C PHE A 5 23.42 7.92 19.44
N GLY A 6 23.71 6.62 19.58
CA GLY A 6 22.77 5.56 19.21
C GLY A 6 21.51 5.55 20.09
N PHE A 7 21.64 5.79 21.39
CA PHE A 7 20.50 5.79 22.32
C PHE A 7 19.56 6.99 22.09
N VAL A 8 20.11 8.16 21.77
CA VAL A 8 19.31 9.37 21.44
C VAL A 8 18.56 9.21 20.11
N LEU A 9 19.17 8.56 19.11
CA LEU A 9 18.53 8.27 17.82
C LEU A 9 17.38 7.26 17.96
N SER A 10 17.51 6.28 18.87
CA SER A 10 16.45 5.32 19.20
C SER A 10 15.27 5.96 19.92
N ILE A 11 15.52 6.96 20.79
CA ILE A 11 14.45 7.68 21.50
C ILE A 11 13.66 8.60 20.53
N LEU A 12 14.33 9.20 19.54
CA LEU A 12 13.66 10.05 18.54
C LEU A 12 12.65 9.29 17.66
N PHE A 13 12.91 8.01 17.38
CA PHE A 13 12.05 7.17 16.53
C PHE A 13 10.80 6.67 17.27
N VAL A 14 10.85 6.55 18.60
CA VAL A 14 9.76 6.05 19.44
C VAL A 14 8.72 7.13 19.76
N LEU A 15 9.09 8.42 19.66
CA LEU A 15 8.23 9.54 20.05
C LEU A 15 7.49 10.23 18.90
N THR A 16 7.76 9.86 17.64
CA THR A 16 6.93 10.32 16.50
C THR A 16 5.58 9.60 16.54
N PRO A 17 4.46 10.30 16.79
CA PRO A 17 3.17 9.71 16.57
C PRO A 17 3.09 9.44 15.06
N LEU A 18 2.93 8.18 14.66
CA LEU A 18 2.48 7.85 13.32
C LEU A 18 0.98 8.20 13.23
N THR A 19 0.65 9.47 13.40
CA THR A 19 -0.68 9.97 13.09
C THR A 19 -0.72 10.18 11.58
N ALA A 20 -0.85 9.09 10.83
CA ALA A 20 -1.40 9.16 9.49
C ALA A 20 -2.85 9.63 9.66
N ARG A 21 -3.07 10.95 9.56
CA ARG A 21 -4.42 11.49 9.43
C ARG A 21 -4.91 11.07 8.06
N ALA A 22 -6.01 10.32 8.00
CA ALA A 22 -6.79 10.26 6.78
C ALA A 22 -7.20 11.70 6.46
N GLU A 23 -6.83 12.20 5.28
CA GLU A 23 -7.43 13.43 4.79
C GLU A 23 -8.93 13.17 4.62
N GLU A 24 -9.76 13.92 5.35
CA GLU A 24 -11.19 14.01 5.07
C GLU A 24 -11.37 14.90 3.83
N GLY A 25 -10.85 14.42 2.69
CA GLY A 25 -11.02 15.02 1.37
C GLY A 25 -12.16 14.36 0.62
N VAL A 26 -12.79 15.09 -0.30
CA VAL A 26 -13.74 14.50 -1.25
C VAL A 26 -12.95 13.63 -2.22
N LEU A 27 -13.27 12.33 -2.30
CA LEU A 27 -12.68 11.43 -3.29
C LEU A 27 -12.92 11.99 -4.71
N SER A 28 -11.84 12.17 -5.45
CA SER A 28 -11.84 12.77 -6.78
C SER A 28 -11.36 11.79 -7.86
N ARG A 29 -10.56 10.78 -7.47
CA ARG A 29 -10.00 9.78 -8.36
C ARG A 29 -10.06 8.39 -7.73
N ILE A 30 -10.91 7.54 -8.31
CA ILE A 30 -11.07 6.15 -7.91
C ILE A 30 -10.49 5.27 -9.02
N ALA A 31 -9.44 4.52 -8.71
CA ALA A 31 -9.00 3.42 -9.56
C ALA A 31 -9.77 2.15 -9.16
N PHE A 32 -10.05 1.27 -10.13
CA PHE A 32 -10.69 -0.01 -9.87
C PHE A 32 -10.14 -1.08 -10.79
N GLY A 33 -10.16 -2.32 -10.33
CA GLY A 33 -9.69 -3.46 -11.11
C GLY A 33 -10.12 -4.79 -10.51
N SER A 34 -9.95 -5.84 -11.29
CA SER A 34 -10.19 -7.23 -10.93
C SER A 34 -9.15 -8.11 -11.63
N CYS A 35 -9.18 -9.41 -11.33
CA CYS A 35 -8.46 -10.44 -12.10
C CYS A 35 -6.92 -10.37 -12.04
N ALA A 36 -6.36 -9.92 -10.92
CA ALA A 36 -4.93 -9.91 -10.70
C ALA A 36 -4.44 -11.31 -10.29
N ARG A 37 -4.29 -12.21 -11.26
CA ARG A 37 -3.95 -13.62 -11.00
C ARG A 37 -2.63 -13.75 -10.23
N GLN A 38 -2.70 -14.25 -9.00
CA GLN A 38 -1.64 -14.14 -8.00
C GLN A 38 -0.26 -14.71 -8.40
N GLY A 39 -0.23 -15.72 -9.28
CA GLY A 39 1.01 -16.36 -9.75
C GLY A 39 1.71 -15.64 -10.92
N GLN A 40 1.08 -14.62 -11.49
CA GLN A 40 1.64 -13.89 -12.64
C GLN A 40 2.37 -12.62 -12.19
N PRO A 41 3.36 -12.15 -12.95
CA PRO A 41 3.93 -10.81 -12.74
C PRO A 41 2.84 -9.75 -12.73
N GLN A 42 2.95 -8.76 -11.84
CA GLN A 42 1.93 -7.73 -11.64
C GLN A 42 2.44 -6.31 -11.99
N PRO A 43 2.81 -6.03 -13.25
CA PRO A 43 3.27 -4.69 -13.67
C PRO A 43 2.16 -3.62 -13.61
N ILE A 44 0.90 -4.05 -13.48
CA ILE A 44 -0.24 -3.15 -13.37
C ILE A 44 -0.14 -2.24 -12.14
N TRP A 45 0.52 -2.70 -11.06
CA TRP A 45 0.66 -1.93 -9.82
C TRP A 45 1.42 -0.63 -10.02
N ASP A 46 2.46 -0.64 -10.86
CA ASP A 46 3.22 0.56 -11.20
C ASP A 46 2.34 1.58 -11.93
N SER A 47 1.48 1.10 -12.83
CA SER A 47 0.55 1.96 -13.58
C SER A 47 -0.56 2.53 -12.69
N ILE A 48 -1.09 1.72 -11.77
CA ILE A 48 -2.10 2.15 -10.80
C ILE A 48 -1.50 3.20 -9.86
N ALA A 49 -0.30 2.96 -9.32
CA ALA A 49 0.37 3.92 -8.46
C ALA A 49 0.71 5.23 -9.20
N ALA A 50 1.20 5.15 -10.44
CA ALA A 50 1.50 6.33 -11.26
C ALA A 50 0.26 7.16 -11.62
N SER A 51 -0.93 6.58 -11.52
CA SER A 51 -2.20 7.30 -11.74
C SER A 51 -2.66 8.14 -10.55
N ASP A 52 -1.96 8.04 -9.42
CA ASP A 52 -2.21 8.78 -8.17
C ASP A 52 -3.67 8.73 -7.69
N PRO A 53 -4.27 7.53 -7.52
CA PRO A 53 -5.65 7.41 -7.08
C PRO A 53 -5.79 7.68 -5.59
N ASP A 54 -6.89 8.31 -5.19
CA ASP A 54 -7.24 8.49 -3.77
C ASP A 54 -7.52 7.13 -3.11
N VAL A 55 -8.17 6.24 -3.87
CA VAL A 55 -8.46 4.86 -3.48
C VAL A 55 -8.39 3.93 -4.69
N PHE A 56 -7.97 2.69 -4.46
CA PHE A 56 -8.11 1.58 -5.40
C PHE A 56 -9.15 0.59 -4.88
N LEU A 57 -10.14 0.27 -5.72
CA LEU A 57 -11.17 -0.72 -5.42
C LEU A 57 -10.87 -2.03 -6.14
N PHE A 58 -10.66 -3.08 -5.35
CA PHE A 58 -10.49 -4.42 -5.89
C PHE A 58 -11.85 -5.13 -5.93
N ILE A 59 -12.44 -5.20 -7.13
CA ILE A 59 -13.87 -5.48 -7.30
C ILE A 59 -14.20 -6.95 -7.53
N GLY A 60 -13.22 -7.86 -7.41
CA GLY A 60 -13.43 -9.29 -7.55
C GLY A 60 -12.21 -10.01 -8.11
N ASP A 61 -12.25 -11.34 -8.06
CA ASP A 61 -11.21 -12.20 -8.62
C ASP A 61 -9.79 -11.87 -8.10
N ASN A 62 -9.70 -11.56 -6.81
CA ASN A 62 -8.44 -11.24 -6.14
C ASN A 62 -7.63 -12.51 -5.82
N ILE A 63 -8.32 -13.65 -5.69
CA ILE A 63 -7.74 -14.97 -5.44
C ILE A 63 -8.52 -15.97 -6.28
N TYR A 64 -7.80 -16.76 -7.07
CA TYR A 64 -8.35 -17.86 -7.86
C TYR A 64 -8.09 -19.18 -7.14
N GLY A 65 -9.14 -19.76 -6.56
CA GLY A 65 -9.08 -21.02 -5.78
C GLY A 65 -9.78 -22.19 -6.45
N ASP A 66 -10.49 -21.93 -7.54
CA ASP A 66 -11.27 -22.87 -8.35
C ASP A 66 -10.56 -23.28 -9.65
N SER A 67 -9.31 -22.83 -9.84
CA SER A 67 -8.45 -23.24 -10.95
C SER A 67 -7.49 -24.36 -10.56
N GLU A 68 -7.37 -25.37 -11.42
CA GLU A 68 -6.35 -26.44 -11.32
C GLU A 68 -4.90 -25.94 -11.53
N ASP A 69 -4.75 -24.70 -11.99
CA ASP A 69 -3.49 -24.02 -12.26
C ASP A 69 -3.22 -23.01 -11.13
N MET A 70 -2.77 -23.57 -9.99
CA MET A 70 -2.28 -22.84 -8.81
C MET A 70 -0.76 -22.70 -8.82
#